data_AF-A0A0L6WEF4-F1
#
_entry.id   AF-A0A0L6WEF4-F1
#
_cell.length_a   1.000
_cell.length_b   1.000
_cell.length_c   1.000
_cell.angle_alpha   90.00
_cell.angle_beta   90.00
_cell.angle_gamma   90.00
#
_symmetry.space_group_name_H-M   'P 1'
#
loop_
_entity.id
_entity.type
_entity.pdbx_description
1 polymer ?
#
loop_
_entity_poly.entity_id
_entity_poly.type
_entity_poly.pdbx_seq_one_letter_code
_entity_poly.pdbx_strand_id
1 'polypeptide(L)'
;MFSVSRKILRQHPARYFHSSLSRKSNCPSCTKVLPSSLPACTNCWHISSLPHNTKHYEIFGLPDEPNPFVIHLPTLKERFRSAQVLCHPDSWASKGAKADMLRKNKLVVAQTLSARINEAYQCLLKPLSRAEYILNCHHLPVSEADQIDDIQFISGIMDARETIEDATEKSQVENLVKKNTSEIRETIQELENLFGRAQWEDAKSAAIRLRYLEGIERAAKRWLDDA
;
A
#
# COMPACT_ATOMS: atom_id res chain seq x y z
N MET A 1 20.04 -37.48 48.14
CA MET A 1 21.02 -36.57 47.51
C MET A 1 21.29 -37.16 46.13
N PHE A 2 20.87 -36.61 45.00
CA PHE A 2 21.14 -35.28 44.47
C PHE A 2 19.98 -34.79 43.60
N SER A 3 19.58 -33.53 43.81
CA SER A 3 18.67 -32.76 42.97
C SER A 3 19.44 -32.21 41.78
N VAL A 4 18.94 -32.42 40.55
CA VAL A 4 19.50 -31.77 39.35
C VAL A 4 18.43 -30.86 38.75
N SER A 5 18.53 -29.58 39.11
CA SER A 5 17.73 -28.49 38.57
C SER A 5 18.00 -28.31 37.07
N ARG A 6 16.99 -28.53 36.22
CA ARG A 6 17.02 -28.11 34.82
C ARG A 6 16.88 -26.59 34.75
N LYS A 7 18.00 -25.91 34.48
CA LYS A 7 18.02 -24.48 34.13
C LYS A 7 17.25 -24.29 32.81
N ILE A 8 16.16 -23.53 32.88
CA ILE A 8 15.42 -23.03 31.71
C ILE A 8 16.31 -22.01 31.02
N LEU A 9 16.89 -22.38 29.87
CA LEU A 9 17.59 -21.45 28.99
C LEU A 9 16.54 -20.55 28.34
N ARG A 10 16.46 -19.30 28.82
CA ARG A 10 15.72 -18.22 28.15
C ARG A 10 16.34 -18.00 26.77
N GLN A 11 15.64 -18.44 25.72
CA GLN A 11 15.98 -18.10 24.35
C GLN A 11 15.66 -16.63 24.13
N HIS A 12 16.70 -15.81 24.04
CA HIS A 12 16.58 -14.42 23.60
C HIS A 12 16.19 -14.40 22.11
N PRO A 13 15.22 -13.58 21.68
CA PRO A 13 14.93 -13.45 20.26
C PRO A 13 16.16 -12.91 19.54
N ALA A 14 16.53 -13.59 18.47
CA ALA A 14 17.65 -13.23 17.60
C ALA A 14 17.51 -11.78 17.15
N ARG A 15 18.56 -10.98 17.40
CA ARG A 15 18.70 -9.65 16.80
C ARG A 15 18.93 -9.83 15.30
N TYR A 16 17.86 -9.80 14.53
CA TYR A 16 17.94 -9.70 13.08
C TYR A 16 18.44 -8.30 12.73
N PHE A 17 19.71 -8.22 12.30
CA PHE A 17 20.25 -7.04 11.64
C PHE A 17 19.56 -6.88 10.28
N HIS A 18 18.51 -6.07 10.22
CA HIS A 18 17.80 -5.78 8.98
C HIS A 18 18.57 -4.73 8.16
N SER A 19 19.18 -5.19 7.06
CA SER A 19 19.80 -4.35 6.04
C SER A 19 18.79 -4.02 4.93
N SER A 20 17.83 -3.15 5.22
CA SER A 20 17.09 -2.40 4.19
C SER A 20 16.89 -0.95 4.64
N LEU A 21 17.96 -0.35 5.16
CA LEU A 21 18.04 1.09 5.28
C LEU A 21 18.00 1.67 3.86
N SER A 22 16.96 2.45 3.56
CA SER A 22 16.86 3.39 2.45
C SER A 22 18.26 3.83 2.00
N ARG A 23 18.76 3.24 0.91
CA ARG A 23 20.10 3.56 0.39
C ARG A 23 20.01 4.98 -0.16
N LYS A 24 20.35 5.96 0.68
CA LYS A 24 20.59 7.32 0.23
C LYS A 24 21.77 7.26 -0.75
N SER A 25 21.45 7.35 -2.03
CA SER A 25 22.44 7.32 -3.10
C SER A 25 23.05 8.71 -3.28
N ASN A 26 24.24 8.75 -3.88
CA ASN A 26 24.89 10.02 -4.21
C ASN A 26 24.31 10.56 -5.51
N CYS A 27 24.13 11.87 -5.58
CA CYS A 27 23.70 12.54 -6.80
C CYS A 27 24.74 12.31 -7.92
N PRO A 28 24.33 11.84 -9.11
CA PRO A 28 25.28 11.58 -10.20
C PRO A 28 25.91 12.85 -10.77
N SER A 29 25.33 14.03 -10.51
CA SER A 29 25.83 15.32 -11.01
C SER A 29 26.76 16.05 -10.02
N CYS A 30 26.50 15.98 -8.71
CA CYS A 30 27.26 16.75 -7.71
C CYS A 30 27.79 15.93 -6.54
N THR A 31 27.65 14.61 -6.61
CA THR A 31 28.12 13.59 -5.64
C THR A 31 27.62 13.73 -4.20
N LYS A 32 26.87 14.78 -3.86
CA LYS A 32 26.21 14.91 -2.55
C LYS A 32 25.14 13.85 -2.35
N VAL A 33 25.02 13.39 -1.11
CA VAL A 33 24.00 12.42 -0.69
C VAL A 33 22.59 12.98 -0.94
N LEU A 34 21.73 12.17 -1.55
CA LEU A 34 20.34 12.55 -1.80
C LEU A 34 19.52 12.55 -0.50
N PRO A 35 18.53 13.44 -0.38
CA PRO A 35 17.70 13.55 0.82
C PRO A 35 16.77 12.34 1.04
N SER A 36 16.46 11.60 -0.03
CA SER A 36 15.60 10.41 -0.02
C SER A 36 16.09 9.38 -1.05
N SER A 37 15.36 8.27 -1.20
CA SER A 37 15.57 7.28 -2.28
C SER A 37 15.20 7.82 -3.67
N LEU A 38 14.58 9.00 -3.75
CA LEU A 38 14.20 9.62 -5.01
C LEU A 38 15.40 10.30 -5.66
N PRO A 39 15.52 10.22 -7.00
CA PRO A 39 16.59 10.85 -7.77
C PRO A 39 16.34 12.37 -7.94
N ALA A 40 16.13 13.09 -6.85
CA ALA A 40 15.84 14.53 -6.82
C ALA A 40 16.84 15.26 -5.91
N CYS A 41 17.82 15.94 -6.52
CA CYS A 41 18.88 16.63 -5.80
C CYS A 41 18.54 18.11 -5.57
N THR A 42 18.40 18.52 -4.31
CA THR A 42 18.14 19.92 -3.93
C THR A 42 19.39 20.81 -3.94
N ASN A 43 20.59 20.23 -4.05
CA ASN A 43 21.84 20.99 -4.09
C ASN A 43 22.19 21.51 -5.49
N CYS A 44 22.17 20.62 -6.50
CA CYS A 44 22.52 20.99 -7.88
C CYS A 44 21.32 21.00 -8.83
N TRP A 45 20.11 20.70 -8.32
CA TRP A 45 18.90 20.61 -9.13
C TRP A 45 19.07 19.61 -10.28
N HIS A 46 19.67 18.47 -10.00
CA HIS A 46 19.62 17.30 -10.86
C HIS A 46 18.39 16.45 -10.51
N ILE A 47 17.62 16.07 -11.52
CA ILE A 47 16.47 15.17 -11.39
C ILE A 47 16.48 14.17 -12.54
N SER A 48 16.12 12.92 -12.28
CA SER A 48 15.99 11.88 -13.31
C SER A 48 14.78 10.99 -13.05
N SER A 49 14.32 10.26 -14.06
CA SER A 49 13.22 9.31 -13.89
C SER A 49 13.66 8.11 -13.04
N LEU A 50 12.70 7.47 -12.36
CA LEU A 50 12.90 6.18 -11.70
C LEU A 50 12.78 5.02 -12.71
N PRO A 51 13.58 3.96 -12.58
CA PRO A 51 13.42 2.73 -13.38
C PRO A 51 11.99 2.18 -13.30
N HIS A 52 11.44 1.67 -14.41
CA HIS A 52 10.04 1.20 -14.46
C HIS A 52 9.73 0.09 -13.43
N ASN A 53 10.70 -0.75 -13.10
CA ASN A 53 10.57 -1.84 -12.14
C ASN A 53 10.75 -1.45 -10.66
N THR A 54 11.00 -0.17 -10.34
CA THR A 54 11.11 0.28 -8.93
C THR A 54 9.83 -0.04 -8.18
N LYS A 55 9.92 -0.81 -7.08
CA LYS A 55 8.75 -1.14 -6.24
C LYS A 55 8.21 0.10 -5.52
N HIS A 56 6.93 0.08 -5.15
CA HIS A 56 6.30 1.18 -4.42
C HIS A 56 6.94 1.42 -3.04
N TYR A 57 7.39 0.36 -2.36
CA TYR A 57 8.07 0.47 -1.07
C TYR A 57 9.40 1.25 -1.17
N GLU A 58 10.15 1.05 -2.25
CA GLU A 58 11.44 1.72 -2.49
C GLU A 58 11.29 3.23 -2.69
N ILE A 59 10.19 3.67 -3.32
CA ILE A 59 9.86 5.09 -3.51
C ILE A 59 9.79 5.83 -2.17
N PHE A 60 9.31 5.16 -1.11
CA PHE A 60 9.18 5.73 0.23
C PHE A 60 10.29 5.29 1.20
N GLY A 61 11.21 4.43 0.75
CA GLY A 61 12.24 3.83 1.61
C GLY A 61 11.64 2.98 2.73
N LEU A 62 10.53 2.29 2.45
CA LEU A 62 9.87 1.37 3.37
C LEU A 62 10.37 -0.06 3.14
N PRO A 63 10.43 -0.90 4.18
CA PRO A 63 10.69 -2.33 4.01
C PRO A 63 9.45 -3.03 3.43
N ASP A 64 9.67 -4.02 2.56
CA ASP A 64 8.67 -4.95 2.04
C ASP A 64 8.78 -6.37 2.64
N GLU A 65 9.70 -6.56 3.59
CA GLU A 65 9.99 -7.83 4.27
C GLU A 65 9.92 -7.64 5.80
N PRO A 66 9.55 -8.69 6.57
CA PRO A 66 9.17 -10.04 6.15
C PRO A 66 7.72 -10.16 5.64
N ASN A 67 6.93 -9.09 5.77
CA ASN A 67 5.54 -9.08 5.35
C ASN A 67 5.23 -7.77 4.60
N PRO A 68 5.06 -7.82 3.27
CA PRO A 68 4.84 -6.61 2.47
C PRO A 68 3.47 -5.96 2.77
N PHE A 69 2.52 -6.70 3.33
CA PHE A 69 1.19 -6.16 3.63
C PHE A 69 1.20 -5.25 4.87
N VAL A 70 2.15 -5.42 5.78
CA VAL A 70 2.23 -4.64 7.03
C VAL A 70 2.99 -3.34 6.79
N ILE A 71 2.26 -2.22 6.81
CA ILE A 71 2.83 -0.88 6.62
C ILE A 71 2.43 0.05 7.77
N HIS A 72 3.42 0.77 8.31
CA HIS A 72 3.17 1.86 9.25
C HIS A 72 2.64 3.11 8.50
N LEU A 73 1.31 3.24 8.43
CA LEU A 73 0.63 4.31 7.69
C LEU A 73 1.08 5.74 8.05
N PRO A 74 1.33 6.09 9.32
CA PRO A 74 1.86 7.42 9.64
C PRO A 74 3.21 7.70 8.98
N THR A 75 4.11 6.70 8.93
CA THR A 75 5.41 6.83 8.25
C THR A 75 5.22 6.95 6.76
N LEU A 76 4.34 6.14 6.14
CA LEU A 76 4.02 6.26 4.71
C LEU A 76 3.55 7.69 4.36
N LYS A 77 2.66 8.26 5.18
CA LYS A 77 2.14 9.62 4.97
C LYS A 77 3.21 10.70 5.12
N GLU A 78 4.12 10.56 6.08
CA GLU A 78 5.26 11.46 6.26
C GLU A 78 6.24 11.39 5.07
N ARG A 79 6.58 10.18 4.64
CA ARG A 79 7.47 9.93 3.49
C ARG A 79 6.86 10.45 2.20
N PHE A 80 5.55 10.27 2.01
CA PHE A 80 4.80 10.81 0.87
C PHE A 80 4.87 12.34 0.79
N ARG A 81 4.63 13.03 1.91
CA ARG A 81 4.73 14.50 1.95
C ARG A 81 6.15 14.98 1.64
N SER A 82 7.15 14.32 2.21
CA SER A 82 8.55 14.62 1.96
C SER A 82 8.93 14.42 0.48
N ALA A 83 8.46 13.32 -0.13
CA ALA A 83 8.64 13.03 -1.54
C ALA A 83 7.99 14.07 -2.45
N GLN A 84 6.75 14.47 -2.16
CA GLN A 84 6.05 15.52 -2.91
C GLN A 84 6.80 16.84 -2.87
N VAL A 85 7.26 17.29 -1.70
CA VAL A 85 8.03 18.55 -1.57
C VAL A 85 9.31 18.52 -2.43
N LEU A 86 10.00 17.38 -2.50
CA LEU A 86 11.25 17.23 -3.26
C LEU A 86 11.02 17.20 -4.78
N CYS A 87 9.92 16.59 -5.22
CA CYS A 87 9.66 16.32 -6.64
C CYS A 87 8.55 17.19 -7.26
N HIS A 88 7.94 18.12 -6.50
CA HIS A 88 6.82 18.92 -7.01
C HIS A 88 7.23 19.74 -8.25
N PRO A 89 6.46 19.69 -9.36
CA PRO A 89 6.79 20.38 -10.60
C PRO A 89 7.16 21.86 -10.44
N ASP A 90 6.50 22.59 -9.54
CA ASP A 90 6.75 24.02 -9.28
C ASP A 90 8.19 24.31 -8.81
N SER A 91 8.77 23.42 -8.00
CA SER A 91 10.15 23.55 -7.53
C SER A 91 11.14 23.47 -8.70
N TRP A 92 10.82 22.67 -9.71
CA TRP A 92 11.65 22.41 -10.90
C TRP A 92 11.33 23.34 -12.07
N ALA A 93 10.16 23.97 -12.03
CA ALA A 93 9.77 25.00 -12.97
C ALA A 93 10.58 26.28 -12.77
N SER A 94 10.98 26.63 -11.55
CA SER A 94 11.66 27.90 -11.26
C SER A 94 13.18 27.78 -11.05
N LYS A 95 13.68 26.58 -10.72
CA LYS A 95 15.07 26.37 -10.29
C LYS A 95 15.78 25.35 -11.19
N GLY A 96 16.98 25.69 -11.67
CA GLY A 96 17.94 24.69 -12.14
C GLY A 96 18.33 24.67 -13.64
N ALA A 97 17.87 25.58 -14.50
CA ALA A 97 18.43 25.71 -15.85
C ALA A 97 18.22 27.11 -16.45
N LYS A 98 19.28 27.71 -17.01
CA LYS A 98 19.20 28.97 -17.79
C LYS A 98 18.69 28.75 -19.23
N ALA A 99 18.77 27.53 -19.74
CA ALA A 99 18.31 27.16 -21.08
C ALA A 99 16.93 26.50 -21.04
N ASP A 100 16.01 26.99 -21.86
CA ASP A 100 14.59 26.58 -21.87
C ASP A 100 14.39 25.08 -22.11
N MET A 101 15.21 24.46 -22.95
CA MET A 101 15.07 23.02 -23.26
C MET A 101 15.41 22.13 -22.07
N LEU A 102 16.50 22.43 -21.35
CA LEU A 102 16.89 21.66 -20.15
C LEU A 102 15.87 21.85 -19.02
N ARG A 103 15.30 23.06 -18.90
CA ARG A 103 14.22 23.36 -17.95
C ARG A 103 12.95 22.54 -18.25
N LYS A 104 12.52 22.49 -19.52
CA LYS A 104 11.37 21.69 -19.97
C LYS A 104 11.58 20.20 -19.65
N ASN A 105 12.77 19.66 -19.91
CA ASN A 105 13.06 18.25 -19.61
C ASN A 105 12.95 17.94 -18.11
N LYS A 106 13.50 18.80 -17.25
CA LYS A 106 13.40 18.62 -15.78
C LYS A 106 11.97 18.70 -15.29
N LEU A 107 11.16 19.59 -15.88
CA LEU A 107 9.74 19.71 -15.54
C LEU A 107 8.96 18.44 -15.88
N VAL A 108 9.17 17.87 -17.08
CA VAL A 108 8.53 16.61 -17.48
C VAL A 108 8.91 15.48 -16.53
N VAL A 109 10.19 15.36 -16.17
CA VAL A 109 10.65 14.34 -15.21
C VAL A 109 10.00 14.54 -13.83
N ALA A 110 9.91 15.77 -13.34
CA ALA A 110 9.27 16.08 -12.06
C ALA A 110 7.77 15.72 -12.06
N GLN A 111 7.07 16.01 -13.17
CA GLN A 111 5.67 15.62 -13.36
C GLN A 111 5.49 14.09 -13.33
N THR A 112 6.31 13.36 -14.10
CA THR A 112 6.27 11.89 -14.11
C THR A 112 6.56 11.29 -12.73
N LEU A 113 7.55 11.83 -12.02
CA LEU A 113 7.86 11.37 -10.66
C LEU A 113 6.73 11.66 -9.68
N SER A 114 6.13 12.85 -9.72
CA SER A 114 5.01 13.20 -8.84
C SER A 114 3.80 12.29 -9.07
N ALA A 115 3.48 11.99 -10.34
CA ALA A 115 2.44 11.04 -10.68
C ALA A 115 2.72 9.65 -10.09
N ARG A 116 3.95 9.14 -10.26
CA ARG A 116 4.37 7.84 -9.71
C ARG A 116 4.37 7.79 -8.18
N ILE A 117 4.75 8.89 -7.51
CA ILE A 117 4.67 9.02 -6.06
C ILE A 117 3.21 8.92 -5.59
N ASN A 118 2.29 9.59 -6.29
CA ASN A 118 0.86 9.53 -5.96
C ASN A 118 0.30 8.12 -6.16
N GLU A 119 0.59 7.49 -7.29
CA GLU A 119 0.18 6.12 -7.59
C GLU A 119 0.66 5.14 -6.50
N ALA A 120 1.95 5.18 -6.17
CA ALA A 120 2.52 4.33 -5.13
C ALA A 120 1.89 4.59 -3.75
N TYR A 121 1.64 5.85 -3.40
CA TYR A 121 0.99 6.20 -2.14
C TYR A 121 -0.44 5.67 -2.08
N GLN A 122 -1.26 5.91 -3.11
CA GLN A 122 -2.65 5.44 -3.14
C GLN A 122 -2.72 3.92 -3.11
N CYS A 123 -1.85 3.25 -3.86
CA CYS A 123 -1.73 1.81 -3.87
C CYS A 123 -1.41 1.24 -2.48
N LEU A 124 -0.38 1.77 -1.80
CA LEU A 124 0.02 1.28 -0.48
C LEU A 124 -0.90 1.73 0.65
N LEU A 125 -1.71 2.78 0.46
CA LEU A 125 -2.54 3.36 1.53
C LEU A 125 -3.68 2.43 1.93
N LYS A 126 -4.44 1.90 0.95
CA LYS A 126 -5.63 1.07 1.23
C LYS A 126 -5.27 -0.42 1.27
N PRO A 127 -5.85 -1.21 2.19
CA PRO A 127 -5.58 -2.64 2.29
C PRO A 127 -5.84 -3.40 0.99
N LEU A 128 -6.98 -3.16 0.32
CA LEU A 128 -7.33 -3.85 -0.92
C LEU A 128 -6.32 -3.59 -2.04
N SER A 129 -6.06 -2.32 -2.36
CA SER A 129 -5.09 -1.96 -3.42
C SER A 129 -3.67 -2.43 -3.10
N ARG A 130 -3.31 -2.49 -1.82
CA ARG A 130 -2.03 -3.05 -1.36
C ARG A 130 -1.97 -4.55 -1.59
N ALA A 131 -3.02 -5.28 -1.23
CA ALA A 131 -3.11 -6.73 -1.46
C ALA A 131 -2.99 -7.05 -2.96
N GLU A 132 -3.77 -6.36 -3.81
CA GLU A 132 -3.74 -6.54 -5.26
C GLU A 132 -2.35 -6.25 -5.85
N TYR A 133 -1.68 -5.21 -5.37
CA TYR A 133 -0.32 -4.88 -5.78
C TYR A 133 0.70 -5.97 -5.41
N ILE A 134 0.65 -6.45 -4.17
CA ILE A 134 1.54 -7.53 -3.71
C ILE A 134 1.32 -8.77 -4.58
N LEU A 135 0.06 -9.18 -4.77
CA LEU A 135 -0.29 -10.33 -5.59
C LEU A 135 0.17 -10.18 -7.05
N ASN A 136 0.05 -8.98 -7.63
CA ASN A 136 0.59 -8.68 -8.96
C ASN A 136 2.12 -8.80 -9.02
N CYS A 137 2.84 -8.37 -7.98
CA CYS A 137 4.30 -8.60 -7.87
C CYS A 137 4.67 -10.10 -7.81
N HIS A 138 3.73 -10.96 -7.39
CA HIS A 138 3.88 -12.42 -7.35
C HIS A 138 3.23 -13.13 -8.56
N HIS A 139 2.91 -12.39 -9.63
CA HIS A 139 2.30 -12.92 -10.87
C HIS A 139 0.92 -13.57 -10.67
N LEU A 140 0.19 -13.17 -9.63
CA LEU A 140 -1.16 -13.64 -9.30
C LEU A 140 -2.16 -12.47 -9.31
N PRO A 141 -2.35 -11.77 -10.44
CA PRO A 141 -3.23 -10.61 -10.48
C PRO A 141 -4.66 -10.99 -10.08
N VAL A 142 -5.32 -10.07 -9.40
CA VAL A 142 -6.74 -10.20 -9.03
C VAL A 142 -7.58 -9.50 -10.10
N SER A 143 -8.24 -10.26 -10.96
CA SER A 143 -9.10 -9.75 -12.04
C SER A 143 -10.51 -9.45 -11.53
N GLU A 144 -11.23 -8.56 -12.21
CA GLU A 144 -12.68 -8.39 -11.99
C GLU A 144 -13.48 -9.64 -12.40
N ALA A 145 -12.95 -10.44 -13.33
CA ALA A 145 -13.55 -11.70 -13.77
C ALA A 145 -13.25 -12.88 -12.85
N ASP A 146 -12.38 -12.70 -11.84
CA ASP A 146 -12.09 -13.77 -10.88
C ASP A 146 -13.34 -14.03 -10.04
N GLN A 147 -13.89 -15.24 -10.16
CA GLN A 147 -15.05 -15.67 -9.40
C GLN A 147 -14.63 -16.21 -8.04
N ILE A 148 -15.52 -16.06 -7.05
CA ILE A 148 -15.39 -16.72 -5.77
C ILE A 148 -16.18 -18.02 -5.86
N ASP A 149 -15.53 -19.15 -5.60
CA ASP A 149 -16.20 -20.47 -5.60
C ASP A 149 -16.89 -20.78 -4.24
N ASP A 150 -16.73 -19.90 -3.25
CA ASP A 150 -17.36 -20.02 -1.93
C ASP A 150 -18.84 -19.63 -1.99
N ILE A 151 -19.69 -20.66 -2.05
CA ILE A 151 -21.16 -20.55 -2.09
C ILE A 151 -21.70 -19.77 -0.88
N GLN A 152 -21.13 -19.97 0.32
CA GLN A 152 -21.62 -19.28 1.51
C GLN A 152 -21.33 -17.79 1.43
N PHE A 153 -20.15 -17.42 0.94
CA PHE A 153 -19.80 -16.03 0.71
C PHE A 153 -20.67 -15.37 -0.37
N ILE A 154 -20.91 -16.06 -1.49
CA ILE A 154 -21.79 -15.55 -2.55
C ILE A 154 -23.20 -15.30 -2.03
N SER A 155 -23.77 -16.25 -1.28
CA SER A 155 -25.09 -16.08 -0.65
C SER A 155 -25.11 -14.83 0.25
N GLY A 156 -24.08 -14.66 1.09
CA GLY A 156 -23.98 -13.48 1.95
C GLY A 156 -23.92 -12.15 1.19
N ILE A 157 -23.27 -12.11 0.01
CA ILE A 157 -23.29 -10.91 -0.85
C ILE A 157 -24.69 -10.64 -1.40
N MET A 158 -25.40 -11.67 -1.83
CA MET A 158 -26.76 -11.54 -2.35
C MET A 158 -27.70 -11.03 -1.27
N ASP A 159 -27.68 -11.63 -0.08
CA ASP A 159 -28.48 -11.22 1.07
C ASP A 159 -28.19 -9.77 1.47
N ALA A 160 -26.92 -9.35 1.42
CA ALA A 160 -26.52 -7.98 1.71
C ALA A 160 -27.05 -6.98 0.68
N ARG A 161 -27.09 -7.35 -0.60
CA ARG A 161 -27.66 -6.50 -1.67
C ARG A 161 -29.17 -6.37 -1.52
N GLU A 162 -29.87 -7.48 -1.31
CA GLU A 162 -31.31 -7.50 -1.05
C GLU A 162 -31.65 -6.62 0.16
N THR A 163 -30.88 -6.73 1.25
CA THR A 163 -31.05 -5.88 2.43
C THR A 163 -30.94 -4.39 2.11
N ILE A 164 -30.07 -3.98 1.18
CA ILE A 164 -29.92 -2.57 0.77
C ILE A 164 -31.07 -2.14 -0.15
N GLU A 165 -31.49 -3.01 -1.07
CA GLU A 165 -32.55 -2.73 -2.04
C GLU A 165 -33.93 -2.62 -1.37
N ASP A 166 -34.22 -3.51 -0.43
CA ASP A 166 -35.51 -3.59 0.27
C ASP A 166 -35.55 -2.79 1.58
N ALA A 167 -34.47 -2.09 1.92
CA ALA A 167 -34.42 -1.27 3.12
C ALA A 167 -35.51 -0.19 3.07
N THR A 168 -36.33 -0.15 4.13
CA THR A 168 -37.33 0.90 4.36
C THR A 168 -36.93 1.82 5.51
N GLU A 169 -36.00 1.36 6.36
CA GLU A 169 -35.47 2.10 7.49
C GLU A 169 -33.95 2.18 7.46
N LYS A 170 -33.39 3.34 7.85
CA LYS A 170 -31.93 3.52 7.98
C LYS A 170 -31.28 2.52 8.93
N SER A 171 -32.00 2.10 9.97
CA SER A 171 -31.55 1.12 10.97
C SER A 171 -31.11 -0.20 10.34
N GLN A 172 -31.77 -0.65 9.27
CA GLN A 172 -31.46 -1.90 8.56
C GLN A 172 -30.08 -1.81 7.89
N VAL A 173 -29.85 -0.74 7.14
CA VAL A 173 -28.59 -0.51 6.42
C VAL A 173 -27.44 -0.20 7.39
N GLU A 174 -27.70 0.54 8.46
CA GLU A 174 -26.70 0.77 9.52
C GLU A 174 -26.25 -0.54 10.19
N ASN A 175 -27.16 -1.48 10.44
CA ASN A 175 -26.82 -2.78 11.00
C ASN A 175 -26.02 -3.64 10.01
N LEU A 176 -26.37 -3.61 8.73
CA LEU A 176 -25.58 -4.24 7.67
C LEU A 176 -24.16 -3.66 7.61
N VAL A 177 -24.01 -2.33 7.65
CA VAL A 177 -22.71 -1.68 7.68
C VAL A 177 -21.89 -2.14 8.87
N LYS A 178 -22.47 -2.20 10.09
CA LYS A 178 -21.76 -2.70 11.28
C LYS A 178 -21.23 -4.13 11.10
N LYS A 179 -22.06 -5.03 10.55
CA LYS A 179 -21.66 -6.42 10.26
C LYS A 179 -20.53 -6.46 9.23
N ASN A 180 -20.72 -5.80 8.09
CA ASN A 180 -19.75 -5.74 7.00
C ASN A 180 -18.41 -5.12 7.45
N THR A 181 -18.42 -4.09 8.30
CA THR A 181 -17.21 -3.51 8.89
C THR A 181 -16.47 -4.49 9.81
N SER A 182 -17.15 -5.44 10.45
CA SER A 182 -16.46 -6.54 11.17
C SER A 182 -15.79 -7.49 10.20
N GLU A 183 -16.53 -7.95 9.19
CA GLU A 183 -16.01 -8.88 8.17
C GLU A 183 -14.81 -8.30 7.41
N ILE A 184 -14.84 -7.00 7.06
CA ILE A 184 -13.69 -6.29 6.47
C ILE A 184 -12.46 -6.36 7.39
N ARG A 185 -12.64 -6.08 8.69
CA ARG A 185 -11.52 -6.10 9.65
C ARG A 185 -10.94 -7.51 9.80
N GLU A 186 -11.79 -8.52 9.88
CA GLU A 186 -11.40 -9.92 9.95
C GLU A 186 -10.65 -10.36 8.68
N THR A 187 -11.16 -10.00 7.50
CA THR A 187 -10.50 -10.30 6.21
C THR A 187 -9.15 -9.60 6.07
N ILE A 188 -9.01 -8.36 6.56
CA ILE A 188 -7.72 -7.65 6.58
C ILE A 188 -6.71 -8.36 7.51
N GLN A 189 -7.16 -8.84 8.67
CA GLN A 189 -6.30 -9.57 9.60
C GLN A 189 -5.87 -10.93 9.03
N GLU A 190 -6.77 -11.59 8.30
CA GLU A 190 -6.47 -12.81 7.57
C GLU A 190 -5.43 -12.56 6.47
N LEU A 191 -5.61 -11.52 5.65
CA LEU A 191 -4.64 -11.12 4.62
C LEU A 191 -3.25 -10.87 5.22
N GLU A 192 -3.17 -10.17 6.35
CA GLU A 192 -1.90 -9.96 7.04
C GLU A 192 -1.20 -11.28 7.37
N ASN A 193 -1.94 -12.27 7.91
CA ASN A 193 -1.40 -13.58 8.23
C ASN A 193 -0.98 -14.36 6.98
N LEU A 194 -1.80 -14.35 5.93
CA LEU A 194 -1.55 -15.08 4.68
C LEU A 194 -0.31 -14.53 3.96
N PHE A 195 -0.19 -13.21 3.84
CA PHE A 195 1.00 -12.58 3.27
C PHE A 195 2.25 -12.82 4.11
N GLY A 196 2.14 -12.79 5.45
CA GLY A 196 3.25 -13.09 6.34
C GLY A 196 3.75 -14.55 6.27
N ARG A 197 2.92 -15.46 5.75
CA ARG A 197 3.26 -16.87 5.52
C ARG A 197 3.52 -17.20 4.04
N ALA A 198 3.50 -16.20 3.15
CA ALA A 198 3.63 -16.38 1.71
C ALA A 198 2.57 -17.35 1.11
N GLN A 199 1.36 -17.38 1.67
CA GLN A 199 0.23 -18.15 1.15
C GLN A 199 -0.52 -17.35 0.07
N TRP A 200 0.06 -17.27 -1.13
CA TRP A 200 -0.38 -16.33 -2.17
C TRP A 200 -1.78 -16.62 -2.75
N GLU A 201 -2.10 -17.88 -3.01
CA GLU A 201 -3.42 -18.26 -3.57
C GLU A 201 -4.56 -18.01 -2.58
N ASP A 202 -4.33 -18.36 -1.31
CA ASP A 202 -5.27 -18.07 -0.23
C ASP A 202 -5.44 -16.54 -0.05
N ALA A 203 -4.33 -15.79 -0.13
CA ALA A 203 -4.35 -14.33 -0.08
C ALA A 203 -5.11 -13.73 -1.27
N LYS A 204 -5.02 -14.33 -2.46
CA LYS A 204 -5.82 -13.94 -3.63
C LYS A 204 -7.31 -14.12 -3.34
N SER A 205 -7.74 -15.28 -2.84
CA SER A 205 -9.13 -15.53 -2.45
C SER A 205 -9.62 -14.52 -1.40
N ALA A 206 -8.81 -14.24 -0.38
CA ALA A 206 -9.14 -13.24 0.64
C ALA A 206 -9.23 -11.80 0.07
N ALA A 207 -8.37 -11.43 -0.89
CA ALA A 207 -8.42 -10.12 -1.54
C ALA A 207 -9.69 -9.95 -2.41
N ILE A 208 -10.11 -11.00 -3.11
CA ILE A 208 -11.37 -10.98 -3.87
C ILE A 208 -12.55 -10.80 -2.90
N ARG A 209 -12.60 -11.53 -1.78
CA ARG A 209 -13.63 -11.32 -0.75
C ARG A 209 -13.65 -9.88 -0.23
N LEU A 210 -12.49 -9.33 0.13
CA LEU A 210 -12.37 -7.94 0.58
C LEU A 210 -12.94 -6.94 -0.44
N ARG A 211 -12.72 -7.17 -1.74
CA ARG A 211 -13.26 -6.32 -2.81
C ARG A 211 -14.79 -6.29 -2.80
N TYR A 212 -15.45 -7.43 -2.62
CA TYR A 212 -16.91 -7.49 -2.53
C TYR A 212 -17.44 -6.82 -1.27
N LEU A 213 -16.78 -7.04 -0.12
CA LEU A 213 -17.13 -6.39 1.14
C LEU A 213 -17.01 -4.85 1.05
N GLU A 214 -15.95 -4.33 0.42
CA GLU A 214 -15.84 -2.88 0.13
C GLU A 214 -16.93 -2.42 -0.86
N GLY A 215 -17.36 -3.28 -1.78
CA GLY A 215 -18.47 -3.01 -2.70
C GLY A 215 -19.80 -2.84 -1.97
N ILE A 216 -20.11 -3.74 -1.04
CA ILE A 216 -21.29 -3.65 -0.15
C ILE A 216 -21.21 -2.37 0.69
N GLU A 217 -20.05 -2.06 1.26
CA GLU A 217 -19.86 -0.85 2.06
C GLU A 217 -20.14 0.43 1.26
N ARG A 218 -19.67 0.50 0.00
CA ARG A 218 -19.93 1.63 -0.90
C ARG A 218 -21.41 1.75 -1.25
N ALA A 219 -22.07 0.63 -1.55
CA ALA A 219 -23.50 0.61 -1.88
C ALA A 219 -24.35 1.07 -0.68
N ALA A 220 -24.06 0.55 0.51
CA ALA A 220 -24.76 0.91 1.73
C ALA A 220 -24.56 2.39 2.10
N LYS A 221 -23.33 2.92 1.99
CA LYS A 221 -23.05 4.35 2.23
C LYS A 221 -23.84 5.24 1.27
N ARG A 222 -23.86 4.90 -0.02
CA ARG A 222 -24.64 5.64 -1.01
C ARG A 222 -26.13 5.64 -0.68
N TRP A 223 -26.69 4.50 -0.31
CA TRP A 223 -28.09 4.41 0.10
C TRP A 223 -28.36 5.30 1.33
N LEU A 224 -27.49 5.31 2.33
CA LEU A 224 -27.64 6.14 3.54
C LEU A 224 -27.55 7.64 3.26
N ASP A 225 -26.76 8.04 2.27
CA ASP A 225 -26.64 9.43 1.83
C ASP A 225 -27.90 9.90 1.06
N ASP A 226 -28.58 8.97 0.37
CA ASP A 226 -29.79 9.23 -0.44
C ASP A 226 -31.12 9.11 0.37
N ALA A 227 -31.10 8.42 1.52
CA ALA A 227 -32.27 8.18 2.41
C ALA A 227 -32.50 9.30 3.44
#